data_AF-A0A2G2WMX3-F1
#
_entry.id   AF-A0A2G2WMX3-F1
#
_cell.length_a   1.000
_cell.length_b   1.000
_cell.length_c   1.000
_cell.angle_alpha   90.00
_cell.angle_beta   90.00
_cell.angle_gamma   90.00
#
_symmetry.space_group_name_H-M   'P 1'
#
loop_
_entity.id
_entity.type
_entity.pdbx_description
1 polymer ?
#
loop_
_entity_poly.entity_id
_entity_poly.type
_entity_poly.pdbx_seq_one_letter_code
_entity_poly.pdbx_strand_id
1 'polypeptide(L)'
;MIESNKECDDLCAMLSECNLVGNPHKWWMDSGATRHVCANKELFSSFAPAQAEEMIYMANSTTAKVEGTGKISLKMTSGKVLTLNNVLYVPELHRNLISVSLLDKREFKCVTISGKIVISKGEIYVGKDYLIEGLYKINVMTVEINKSSKSSYFLESYDLWHERLGHVNYKTL
;
A
#
# COMPACT_ATOMS: atom_id res chain seq x y z
N MET A 1 -12.69 -9.62 -50.12
CA MET A 1 -12.43 -8.19 -49.86
C MET A 1 -13.68 -7.59 -49.24
N ILE A 2 -13.79 -7.68 -47.90
CA ILE A 2 -14.51 -6.77 -47.00
C ILE A 2 -13.68 -6.82 -45.71
N GLU A 3 -12.95 -5.74 -45.44
CA GLU A 3 -12.25 -5.51 -44.17
C GLU A 3 -13.12 -4.68 -43.23
N SER A 4 -12.71 -4.67 -41.96
CA SER A 4 -13.23 -3.93 -40.80
C SER A 4 -14.41 -4.54 -40.04
N ASN A 5 -14.11 -5.08 -38.85
CA ASN A 5 -14.45 -4.36 -37.63
C ASN A 5 -13.47 -4.69 -36.51
N LYS A 6 -13.05 -3.61 -35.86
CA LYS A 6 -12.02 -3.49 -34.83
C LYS A 6 -12.60 -3.82 -33.46
N GLU A 7 -11.74 -4.44 -32.65
CA GLU A 7 -11.52 -4.22 -31.22
C GLU A 7 -12.67 -4.28 -30.19
N CYS A 8 -12.27 -4.82 -29.04
CA CYS A 8 -12.76 -4.52 -27.68
C CYS A 8 -13.75 -5.53 -27.10
N ASP A 9 -13.31 -6.75 -26.79
CA ASP A 9 -14.10 -7.66 -25.93
C ASP A 9 -13.25 -8.59 -25.02
N ASP A 10 -12.06 -8.16 -24.57
CA ASP A 10 -11.29 -8.89 -23.55
C ASP A 10 -10.89 -8.01 -22.34
N LEU A 11 -11.77 -7.06 -21.98
CA LEU A 11 -11.70 -6.28 -20.75
C LEU A 11 -12.85 -6.62 -19.78
N CYS A 12 -13.30 -7.88 -19.78
CA CYS A 12 -14.08 -8.39 -18.67
C CYS A 12 -13.14 -8.62 -17.48
N ALA A 13 -12.99 -7.57 -16.66
CA ALA A 13 -12.40 -7.68 -15.34
C ALA A 13 -13.10 -8.80 -14.57
N MET A 14 -12.40 -9.92 -14.41
CA MET A 14 -12.82 -11.02 -13.55
C MET A 14 -12.86 -10.51 -12.10
N LEU A 15 -14.04 -10.11 -11.64
CA LEU A 15 -14.34 -9.93 -10.22
C LEU A 15 -14.38 -11.31 -9.56
N SER A 16 -13.21 -11.81 -9.17
CA SER A 16 -13.14 -12.93 -8.22
C SER A 16 -13.25 -12.36 -6.81
N GLU A 17 -14.44 -12.44 -6.21
CA GLU A 17 -14.62 -12.25 -4.78
C GLU A 17 -13.94 -13.42 -4.03
N CYS A 18 -12.66 -13.26 -3.74
CA CYS A 18 -12.03 -14.08 -2.72
C CYS A 18 -12.38 -13.49 -1.35
N ASN A 19 -13.24 -14.17 -0.60
CA ASN A 19 -13.48 -14.00 0.84
C ASN A 19 -12.21 -14.31 1.67
N LEU A 20 -11.11 -13.66 1.32
CA LEU A 20 -9.89 -13.64 2.11
C LEU A 20 -10.18 -12.71 3.28
N VAL A 21 -10.37 -13.29 4.47
CA VAL A 21 -10.24 -12.58 5.74
C VAL A 21 -8.91 -11.81 5.67
N GLY A 22 -8.99 -10.52 5.35
CA GLY A 22 -7.84 -9.69 5.11
C GLY A 22 -7.06 -9.60 6.42
N ASN A 23 -5.78 -9.96 6.40
CA ASN A 23 -4.93 -9.61 7.53
C ASN A 23 -4.95 -8.06 7.63
N PRO A 24 -5.36 -7.50 8.78
CA PRO A 24 -5.64 -6.07 8.92
C PRO A 24 -4.39 -5.20 8.81
N HIS A 25 -3.19 -5.78 8.69
CA HIS A 25 -1.94 -5.08 8.46
C HIS A 25 -1.52 -5.05 6.99
N LYS A 26 -2.25 -5.71 6.09
CA LYS A 26 -1.97 -5.69 4.65
C LYS A 26 -2.54 -4.41 4.03
N TRP A 27 -1.78 -3.82 3.13
CA TRP A 27 -2.10 -2.58 2.45
C TRP A 27 -1.97 -2.78 0.94
N TRP A 28 -2.93 -2.26 0.19
CA TRP A 28 -3.02 -2.44 -1.26
C TRP A 28 -2.99 -1.08 -1.95
N MET A 29 -2.20 -0.98 -3.02
CA MET A 29 -2.15 0.22 -3.85
C MET A 29 -3.31 0.16 -4.85
N ASP A 30 -4.13 1.20 -4.83
CA ASP A 30 -5.36 1.26 -5.61
C ASP A 30 -5.43 2.60 -6.36
N SER A 31 -5.36 2.54 -7.69
CA SER A 31 -5.49 3.70 -8.56
C SER A 31 -6.94 4.16 -8.72
N GLY A 32 -7.92 3.28 -8.47
CA GLY A 32 -9.35 3.61 -8.49
C GLY A 32 -9.84 4.27 -7.19
N ALA A 33 -9.11 4.10 -6.09
CA ALA A 33 -9.44 4.73 -4.82
C ALA A 33 -9.14 6.24 -4.83
N THR A 34 -10.11 7.05 -4.38
CA THR A 34 -9.97 8.51 -4.20
C THR A 34 -9.54 8.91 -2.78
N ARG A 35 -9.62 7.97 -1.83
CA ARG A 35 -9.26 8.13 -0.41
C ARG A 35 -8.33 7.01 0.02
N HIS A 36 -7.44 7.29 0.98
CA HIS A 36 -6.84 6.21 1.76
C HIS A 36 -7.89 5.67 2.72
N VAL A 37 -8.02 4.35 2.82
CA VAL A 37 -8.99 3.71 3.71
C VAL A 37 -8.35 2.59 4.51
N CYS A 38 -8.72 2.48 5.78
CA CYS A 38 -8.24 1.47 6.70
C CYS A 38 -9.43 0.84 7.45
N ALA A 39 -9.43 -0.48 7.55
CA ALA A 39 -10.42 -1.24 8.31
C ALA A 39 -9.98 -1.50 9.76
N ASN A 40 -8.72 -1.22 10.10
CA ASN A 40 -8.18 -1.43 11.44
C ASN A 40 -7.86 -0.11 12.14
N LYS A 41 -8.58 0.17 13.22
CA LYS A 41 -8.40 1.37 14.05
C LYS A 41 -7.05 1.41 14.77
N GLU A 42 -6.48 0.26 15.10
CA GLU A 42 -5.21 0.17 15.86
C GLU A 42 -3.99 0.66 15.06
N LEU A 43 -4.12 0.75 13.74
CA LEU A 43 -3.05 1.25 12.87
C LEU A 43 -2.90 2.78 12.88
N PHE A 44 -3.86 3.49 13.46
CA PHE A 44 -3.87 4.95 13.46
C PHE A 44 -2.95 5.51 14.55
N SER A 45 -1.95 6.29 14.13
CA SER A 45 -1.10 7.05 15.06
C SER A 45 -1.78 8.31 15.59
N SER A 46 -2.81 8.78 14.89
CA SER A 46 -3.71 9.84 15.35
C SER A 46 -5.10 9.54 14.80
N PHE A 47 -6.13 9.77 15.59
CA PHE A 47 -7.50 9.46 15.22
C PHE A 47 -8.46 10.55 15.71
N ALA A 48 -9.32 11.01 14.81
CA ALA A 48 -10.45 11.88 15.11
C ALA A 48 -11.73 11.13 14.72
N PRO A 49 -12.67 10.90 15.66
CA PRO A 49 -13.99 10.36 15.33
C PRO A 49 -14.71 11.23 14.30
N ALA A 50 -15.50 10.61 13.43
CA ALA A 50 -16.36 11.34 12.51
C ALA A 50 -17.40 12.15 13.31
N GLN A 51 -17.55 13.43 13.00
CA GLN A 51 -18.50 14.33 13.69
C GLN A 51 -19.92 14.26 13.10
N ALA A 52 -20.04 13.79 11.87
CA ALA A 52 -21.29 13.63 11.15
C ALA A 52 -21.35 12.25 10.49
N GLU A 53 -22.51 11.89 9.94
CA GLU A 53 -22.69 10.70 9.12
C GLU A 53 -21.98 10.88 7.77
N GLU A 54 -20.66 10.68 7.77
CA GLU A 54 -19.86 10.62 6.55
C GLU A 54 -19.92 9.19 5.98
N MET A 55 -20.19 9.09 4.68
CA MET A 55 -20.27 7.83 3.94
C MET A 55 -19.31 7.87 2.76
N ILE A 56 -18.76 6.72 2.37
CA ILE A 56 -18.02 6.57 1.12
C ILE A 56 -18.78 5.67 0.15
N TYR A 57 -18.65 5.96 -1.14
CA TYR A 57 -19.18 5.12 -2.22
C TYR A 57 -18.16 4.05 -2.59
N MET A 58 -18.64 2.82 -2.73
CA MET A 58 -17.84 1.65 -3.09
C MET A 58 -18.07 1.26 -4.55
N ALA A 59 -17.13 0.49 -5.12
CA ALA A 59 -17.20 0.05 -6.52
C ALA A 59 -18.44 -0.80 -6.83
N ASN A 60 -19.00 -1.50 -5.84
CA ASN A 60 -20.22 -2.29 -5.97
C ASN A 60 -21.51 -1.45 -5.86
N SER A 61 -21.43 -0.12 -6.03
CA SER A 61 -22.56 0.82 -5.92
C SER A 61 -23.24 0.88 -4.55
N THR A 62 -22.61 0.32 -3.51
CA THR A 62 -23.07 0.47 -2.12
C THR A 62 -22.28 1.56 -1.42
N THR A 63 -22.70 1.88 -0.19
CA THR A 63 -22.03 2.86 0.67
C THR A 63 -21.55 2.21 1.95
N ALA A 64 -20.42 2.68 2.48
CA ALA A 64 -19.91 2.26 3.79
C ALA A 64 -19.72 3.46 4.71
N LYS A 65 -19.98 3.26 6.01
CA LYS A 65 -19.89 4.33 7.00
C LYS A 65 -18.44 4.65 7.37
N VAL A 66 -18.10 5.93 7.35
CA VAL A 66 -16.83 6.44 7.91
C VAL A 66 -17.02 6.68 9.40
N GLU A 67 -16.22 6.01 10.21
CA GLU A 67 -16.26 6.17 11.67
C GLU A 67 -15.20 7.16 12.20
N GLY A 68 -14.24 7.53 11.36
CA GLY A 68 -13.27 8.56 11.70
C GLY A 68 -12.20 8.76 10.65
N THR A 69 -11.33 9.72 10.91
CA THR A 69 -10.21 10.07 10.05
C THR A 69 -8.94 10.19 10.87
N GLY A 70 -7.79 9.86 10.27
CA GLY A 70 -6.53 9.99 10.96
C GLY A 70 -5.29 9.85 10.10
N LYS A 71 -4.17 9.54 10.77
CA LYS A 71 -2.86 9.34 10.15
C LYS A 71 -2.37 7.94 10.44
N ILE A 72 -1.69 7.34 9.46
CA ILE A 72 -1.06 6.02 9.56
C ILE A 72 0.37 6.13 9.05
N SER A 73 1.31 5.53 9.77
CA SER A 73 2.72 5.48 9.37
C SER A 73 3.11 4.06 9.00
N LEU A 74 3.47 3.86 7.74
CA LEU A 74 3.87 2.58 7.18
C LEU A 74 5.39 2.50 7.13
N LYS A 75 5.98 1.62 7.94
CA LYS A 75 7.42 1.36 7.90
C LYS A 75 7.73 0.45 6.71
N MET A 76 8.40 1.00 5.71
CA MET A 76 8.78 0.28 4.49
C MET A 76 9.99 -0.62 4.77
N THR A 77 10.16 -1.69 3.98
CA THR A 77 11.35 -2.57 4.08
C THR A 77 12.67 -1.86 3.75
N SER A 78 12.61 -0.71 3.07
CA SER A 78 13.76 0.20 2.87
C SER A 78 14.23 0.90 4.16
N GLY A 79 13.50 0.73 5.28
CA GLY A 79 13.72 1.46 6.53
C GLY A 79 13.04 2.83 6.59
N LYS A 80 12.54 3.35 5.46
CA LYS A 80 11.81 4.63 5.41
C LYS A 80 10.38 4.49 5.91
N VAL A 81 9.78 5.60 6.33
CA VAL A 81 8.39 5.66 6.77
C VAL A 81 7.55 6.43 5.75
N LEU A 82 6.50 5.79 5.23
CA LEU A 82 5.48 6.43 4.42
C LEU A 82 4.30 6.82 5.32
N THR A 83 4.09 8.12 5.53
CA THR A 83 2.97 8.62 6.34
C THR A 83 1.78 8.95 5.44
N LEU A 84 0.70 8.22 5.64
CA LEU A 84 -0.61 8.48 5.02
C LEU A 84 -1.38 9.44 5.91
N ASN A 85 -1.88 10.53 5.31
CA ASN A 85 -2.68 11.54 5.99
C ASN A 85 -4.14 11.45 5.53
N ASN A 86 -5.07 11.88 6.39
CA ASN A 86 -6.50 11.88 6.11
C ASN A 86 -7.04 10.50 5.70
N VAL A 87 -6.51 9.45 6.33
CA VAL A 87 -6.95 8.07 6.14
C VAL A 87 -8.33 7.92 6.77
N LEU A 88 -9.28 7.40 6.01
CA LEU A 88 -10.62 7.08 6.51
C LEU A 88 -10.60 5.75 7.25
N TYR A 89 -11.23 5.71 8.42
CA TYR A 89 -11.52 4.47 9.11
C TYR A 89 -12.91 3.99 8.74
N VAL A 90 -12.98 2.83 8.10
CA VAL A 90 -14.21 2.20 7.60
C VAL A 90 -14.15 0.72 7.97
N PRO A 91 -14.73 0.30 9.10
CA PRO A 91 -14.60 -1.07 9.62
C PRO A 91 -15.28 -2.12 8.73
N GLU A 92 -16.26 -1.72 7.91
CA GLU A 92 -16.97 -2.59 6.99
C GLU A 92 -16.11 -3.08 5.81
N LEU A 93 -14.96 -2.41 5.54
CA LEU A 93 -14.06 -2.84 4.48
C LEU A 93 -13.17 -4.01 4.92
N HIS A 94 -12.83 -4.87 3.96
CA HIS A 94 -11.99 -6.04 4.19
C HIS A 94 -10.49 -5.79 3.90
N ARG A 95 -10.15 -4.66 3.29
CA ARG A 95 -8.79 -4.33 2.84
C ARG A 95 -8.45 -2.87 3.13
N ASN A 96 -7.22 -2.62 3.55
CA ASN A 96 -6.69 -1.26 3.63
C ASN A 96 -6.18 -0.84 2.25
N LEU A 97 -6.58 0.35 1.81
CA LEU A 97 -6.30 0.87 0.48
C LEU A 97 -5.46 2.14 0.56
N ILE A 98 -4.41 2.19 -0.24
CA ILE A 98 -3.62 3.38 -0.51
C ILE A 98 -4.05 3.93 -1.86
N SER A 99 -4.73 5.07 -1.84
CA SER A 99 -5.01 5.83 -3.06
C SER A 99 -3.70 6.29 -3.72
N VAL A 100 -3.45 5.80 -4.93
CA VAL A 100 -2.28 6.21 -5.74
C VAL A 100 -2.41 7.68 -6.13
N SER A 101 -3.62 8.17 -6.42
CA SER A 101 -3.85 9.57 -6.78
C SER A 101 -3.55 10.54 -5.63
N LEU A 102 -3.77 10.13 -4.37
CA LEU A 102 -3.38 10.94 -3.21
C LEU A 102 -1.88 10.93 -2.96
N LEU A 103 -1.19 9.82 -3.26
CA LEU A 103 0.28 9.79 -3.24
C LEU A 103 0.87 10.74 -4.29
N ASP A 104 0.34 10.70 -5.51
CA ASP A 104 0.75 11.58 -6.61
C ASP A 104 0.57 13.08 -6.25
N LYS A 105 -0.59 13.45 -5.68
CA LYS A 105 -0.84 14.80 -5.15
C LYS A 105 0.13 15.24 -4.04
N ARG A 106 0.86 14.30 -3.42
CA ARG A 106 1.88 14.54 -2.40
C ARG A 106 3.30 14.35 -2.95
N GLU A 107 3.44 14.38 -4.28
CA GLU A 107 4.69 14.31 -5.06
C GLU A 107 5.41 12.96 -4.93
N PHE A 108 4.68 11.90 -4.57
CA PHE A 108 5.20 10.56 -4.68
C PHE A 108 5.01 10.05 -6.10
N LYS A 109 6.10 9.59 -6.70
CA LYS A 109 6.08 8.88 -7.98
C LYS A 109 5.85 7.40 -7.71
N CYS A 110 4.83 6.84 -8.34
CA CYS A 110 4.51 5.41 -8.30
C CYS A 110 4.70 4.84 -9.71
N VAL A 111 5.71 3.99 -9.91
CA VAL A 111 6.05 3.41 -11.23
C VAL A 111 5.82 1.92 -11.23
N THR A 112 4.90 1.46 -12.06
CA THR A 112 4.67 0.04 -12.30
C THR A 112 5.71 -0.51 -13.27
N ILE A 113 6.49 -1.49 -12.84
CA ILE A 113 7.50 -2.16 -13.65
C ILE A 113 7.64 -3.63 -13.24
N SER A 114 7.53 -4.54 -14.22
CA SER A 114 7.79 -5.98 -14.04
C SER A 114 7.09 -6.60 -12.82
N GLY A 115 5.78 -6.33 -12.66
CA GLY A 115 4.97 -6.89 -11.56
C GLY A 115 5.21 -6.25 -10.19
N LYS A 116 5.76 -5.03 -10.15
CA LYS A 116 6.02 -4.25 -8.92
C LYS A 116 5.66 -2.79 -9.16
N ILE A 117 5.27 -2.06 -8.13
CA ILE A 117 5.26 -0.59 -8.12
C ILE A 117 6.42 -0.14 -7.25
N VAL A 118 7.23 0.74 -7.81
CA VAL A 118 8.30 1.46 -7.11
C VAL A 118 7.75 2.81 -6.67
N ILE A 119 7.86 3.11 -5.38
CA ILE A 119 7.46 4.38 -4.79
C ILE A 119 8.72 5.21 -4.53
N SER A 120 8.77 6.43 -5.06
CA SER A 120 9.82 7.40 -4.77
C SER A 120 9.22 8.78 -4.47
N LYS A 121 9.98 9.65 -3.80
CA LYS A 121 9.66 11.08 -3.68
C LYS A 121 10.87 11.88 -4.16
N GLY A 122 10.70 12.58 -5.28
CA GLY A 122 11.86 13.04 -6.07
C GLY A 122 12.74 11.85 -6.45
N GLU A 123 14.05 11.98 -6.22
CA GLU A 123 15.05 10.93 -6.47
C GLU A 123 15.16 9.90 -5.33
N ILE A 124 14.45 10.10 -4.22
CA ILE A 124 14.56 9.26 -3.04
C ILE A 124 13.64 8.04 -3.17
N TYR A 125 14.22 6.85 -3.27
CA TYR A 125 13.48 5.59 -3.18
C TYR A 125 12.81 5.45 -1.80
N VAL A 126 11.50 5.22 -1.77
CA VAL A 126 10.71 5.06 -0.53
C VAL A 126 10.46 3.60 -0.25
N GLY A 127 10.09 2.83 -1.27
CA GLY A 127 9.82 1.41 -1.12
C GLY A 127 9.20 0.81 -2.38
N LYS A 128 8.81 -0.45 -2.28
CA LYS A 128 8.17 -1.18 -3.38
C LYS A 128 7.04 -2.05 -2.88
N ASP A 129 6.10 -2.30 -3.77
CA ASP A 129 5.07 -3.31 -3.63
C ASP A 129 5.27 -4.45 -4.64
N TYR A 130 4.44 -5.48 -4.53
CA TYR A 130 4.49 -6.63 -5.43
C TYR A 130 3.08 -7.02 -5.84
N LEU A 131 2.95 -7.45 -7.10
CA LEU A 131 1.72 -8.04 -7.62
C LEU A 131 1.47 -9.38 -6.92
N ILE A 132 0.34 -9.49 -6.25
CA ILE A 132 -0.14 -10.69 -5.56
C ILE A 132 -1.62 -10.82 -5.90
N GLU A 133 -2.01 -11.95 -6.52
CA GLU A 133 -3.41 -12.23 -6.86
C GLU A 133 -4.09 -11.08 -7.64
N GLY A 134 -3.36 -10.50 -8.61
CA GLY A 134 -3.88 -9.42 -9.46
C GLY A 134 -3.86 -8.02 -8.83
N LEU A 135 -3.39 -7.87 -7.59
CA LEU A 135 -3.35 -6.58 -6.89
C LEU A 135 -1.96 -6.27 -6.33
N TYR A 136 -1.62 -4.99 -6.24
CA TYR A 136 -0.32 -4.55 -5.73
C TYR A 136 -0.35 -4.40 -4.21
N LYS A 137 0.35 -5.30 -3.51
CA LYS A 137 0.42 -5.31 -2.05
C LYS A 137 1.72 -4.69 -1.57
N ILE A 138 1.63 -3.64 -0.77
CA ILE A 138 2.81 -2.95 -0.25
C ILE A 138 3.57 -3.84 0.73
N ASN A 139 4.89 -3.80 0.64
CA ASN A 139 5.76 -4.51 1.56
C ASN A 139 6.13 -3.59 2.73
N VAL A 140 5.40 -3.74 3.84
CA VAL A 140 5.68 -3.07 5.11
C VAL A 140 6.34 -4.03 6.07
N MET A 141 7.26 -3.52 6.88
CA MET A 141 7.80 -4.29 8.01
C MET A 141 6.64 -4.62 8.95
N THR A 142 6.47 -5.90 9.27
CA THR A 142 5.56 -6.34 10.33
C THR A 142 6.11 -5.84 11.66
N VAL A 143 5.51 -4.78 12.21
CA VAL A 143 5.71 -4.43 13.61
C VAL A 143 4.78 -5.34 14.39
N GLU A 144 5.30 -6.43 14.95
CA GLU A 144 4.57 -7.19 15.95
C GLU A 144 4.34 -6.26 17.15
N ILE A 145 3.13 -5.77 17.33
CA ILE A 145 2.73 -5.03 18.53
C ILE A 145 2.49 -6.06 19.63
N ASN A 146 3.56 -6.71 20.08
CA ASN A 146 3.49 -7.59 21.25
C ASN A 146 3.76 -6.77 22.50
N LYS A 147 2.75 -6.77 23.38
CA LYS A 147 2.69 -6.21 24.72
C LYS A 147 4.05 -6.28 25.43
N SER A 148 4.50 -5.13 25.95
CA SER A 148 5.52 -5.02 27.00
C SER A 148 6.66 -6.05 26.92
N SER A 149 7.69 -5.75 26.14
CA SER A 149 9.02 -6.31 26.38
C SER A 149 10.06 -5.24 26.11
N LYS A 150 10.70 -4.78 27.20
CA LYS A 150 11.90 -3.96 27.14
C LYS A 150 12.98 -4.75 26.39
N SER A 151 13.70 -4.05 25.52
CA SER A 151 14.83 -4.55 24.73
C SER A 151 14.41 -5.37 23.49
N SER A 152 14.68 -4.86 22.28
CA SER A 152 15.97 -5.17 21.63
C SER A 152 15.99 -5.09 20.09
N TYR A 153 17.18 -4.69 19.59
CA TYR A 153 17.81 -4.79 18.26
C TYR A 153 17.05 -4.31 17.00
N PHE A 154 17.64 -3.28 16.36
CA PHE A 154 17.43 -2.96 14.95
C PHE A 154 17.79 -4.18 14.09
N LEU A 155 16.81 -4.75 13.39
CA LEU A 155 17.07 -5.67 12.28
C LEU A 155 17.52 -4.82 11.07
N GLU A 156 18.83 -4.61 10.96
CA GLU A 156 19.45 -4.21 9.69
C GLU A 156 19.17 -5.32 8.66
N SER A 157 18.55 -4.94 7.54
CA SER A 157 18.27 -5.88 6.44
C SER A 157 19.59 -6.43 5.87
N TYR A 158 19.62 -7.74 5.62
CA TYR A 158 20.71 -8.47 4.96
C TYR A 158 21.12 -7.85 3.60
N ASP A 159 20.23 -7.07 2.98
CA ASP A 159 20.48 -6.42 1.69
C ASP A 159 21.51 -5.26 1.77
N LEU A 160 21.76 -4.67 2.94
CA LEU A 160 22.70 -3.54 3.07
C LEU A 160 24.18 -3.99 3.01
N TRP A 161 24.46 -5.25 3.36
CA TRP A 161 25.81 -5.82 3.26
C TRP A 161 26.23 -6.07 1.82
N HIS A 162 25.30 -6.46 0.96
CA HIS A 162 25.58 -6.75 -0.45
C HIS A 162 25.90 -5.49 -1.27
N GLU A 163 25.33 -4.33 -0.93
CA GLU A 163 25.64 -3.07 -1.63
C GLU A 163 26.92 -2.37 -1.11
N ARG A 164 27.35 -2.62 0.14
CA ARG A 164 28.57 -2.00 0.71
C ARG A 164 29.88 -2.68 0.31
N LEU A 165 29.84 -3.96 -0.09
CA LEU A 165 31.03 -4.73 -0.47
C LEU A 165 31.22 -4.87 -1.98
N GLY A 166 30.46 -4.11 -2.78
CA GLY A 166 30.44 -4.14 -4.26
C GLY A 166 31.71 -3.65 -4.97
N HIS A 167 32.88 -3.64 -4.32
CA HIS A 167 34.17 -3.39 -4.96
C HIS A 167 35.29 -4.24 -4.31
N VAL A 168 35.18 -5.57 -4.41
CA VAL A 168 36.37 -6.42 -4.30
C VAL A 168 36.88 -6.65 -5.73
N ASN A 169 37.97 -5.95 -6.06
CA ASN A 169 38.70 -6.08 -7.32
C ASN A 169 39.20 -7.52 -7.50
N TYR A 170 38.67 -8.27 -8.47
CA TYR A 170 39.13 -9.62 -8.81
C TYR A 170 40.40 -9.61 -9.69
N LYS A 171 41.35 -8.75 -9.34
CA LYS A 171 42.72 -8.70 -9.90
C LYS A 171 43.73 -8.37 -8.80
N THR A 172 43.88 -9.30 -7.86
CA THR A 172 45.21 -9.67 -7.36
C THR A 172 45.15 -11.15 -7.00
N LEU A 173 45.91 -11.95 -7.74
CA LEU A 173 46.37 -13.29 -7.34
C LEU A 173 47.13 -13.21 -6.01
#